data_AF-A0A354F5D3-F1
#
_entry.id   AF-A0A354F5D3-F1
#
_cell.length_a   1.000
_cell.length_b   1.000
_cell.length_c   1.000
_cell.angle_alpha   90.00
_cell.angle_beta   90.00
_cell.angle_gamma   90.00
#
_symmetry.space_group_name_H-M   'P 1'
#
loop_
_entity.id
_entity.type
_entity.pdbx_description
1 polymer ?
#
loop_
_entity_poly.entity_id
_entity_poly.type
_entity_poly.pdbx_seq_one_letter_code
_entity_poly.pdbx_strand_id
1 'polypeptide(L)'
;ELADQLYAFYAQGRDLRRVASIVGEEGLSEADRLLLRFADNFEMGYINQGDTTRNITESLDCGWDMLRRFPEDRFSRVRPEIMEKYYAGTNKP
;
A
#
# COMPACT_ATOMS: atom_id res chain seq x y z
N GLU A 1 -12.56 -4.75 -0.74
CA GLU A 1 -11.36 -5.32 -1.39
C GLU A 1 -10.18 -4.36 -1.37
N LEU A 2 -10.18 -3.26 -2.15
CA LEU A 2 -9.06 -2.29 -2.10
C LEU A 2 -8.83 -1.76 -0.67
N ALA A 3 -9.89 -1.29 -0.02
CA ALA A 3 -9.81 -0.80 1.36
C ALA A 3 -9.27 -1.87 2.33
N ASP A 4 -9.70 -3.13 2.18
CA ASP A 4 -9.23 -4.25 3.01
C ASP A 4 -7.75 -4.55 2.78
N GLN A 5 -7.29 -4.43 1.54
CA GLN A 5 -5.89 -4.62 1.16
C GLN A 5 -5.00 -3.49 1.69
N LEU A 6 -5.44 -2.23 1.55
CA LEU A 6 -4.74 -1.06 2.10
C LEU A 6 -4.65 -1.17 3.63
N TYR A 7 -5.74 -1.57 4.29
CA TYR A 7 -5.76 -1.79 5.73
C TYR A 7 -4.79 -2.90 6.15
N ALA A 8 -4.78 -4.03 5.43
CA ALA A 8 -3.89 -5.15 5.73
C ALA A 8 -2.41 -4.77 5.63
N PHE A 9 -2.02 -4.04 4.58
CA PHE A 9 -0.63 -3.56 4.42
C PHE A 9 -0.27 -2.49 5.45
N TYR A 10 -1.19 -1.59 5.79
CA TYR A 10 -0.95 -0.58 6.79
C TYR A 10 -0.75 -1.19 8.18
N ALA A 11 -1.59 -2.16 8.57
CA ALA A 11 -1.45 -2.87 9.83
C ALA A 11 -0.08 -3.58 9.94
N GLN A 12 0.33 -4.29 8.87
CA GLN A 12 1.64 -4.95 8.83
C GLN A 12 2.79 -3.93 8.91
N GLY A 13 2.74 -2.84 8.16
CA GLY A 13 3.77 -1.80 8.22
C GLY A 13 3.89 -1.15 9.60
N ARG A 14 2.76 -0.96 10.30
CA ARG A 14 2.76 -0.47 11.69
C ARG A 14 3.42 -1.45 12.66
N ASP A 15 3.16 -2.74 12.53
CA ASP A 15 3.81 -3.75 13.37
C ASP A 15 5.33 -3.82 13.07
N LEU A 16 5.70 -3.68 11.79
CA LEU A 16 7.10 -3.62 11.36
C LEU A 16 7.85 -2.41 11.89
N ARG A 17 7.19 -1.24 12.09
CA ARG A 17 7.84 -0.10 12.78
C ARG A 17 8.32 -0.47 14.19
N ARG A 18 7.54 -1.26 14.92
CA ARG A 18 7.94 -1.76 16.24
C ARG A 18 9.15 -2.68 16.14
N VAL A 19 9.16 -3.60 15.16
CA VAL A 19 10.29 -4.49 14.93
C VAL A 19 11.54 -3.70 14.54
N ALA A 20 11.41 -2.76 13.61
CA ALA A 20 12.50 -1.88 13.16
C ALA A 20 13.11 -1.08 14.31
N SER A 21 12.30 -0.61 15.27
CA SER A 21 12.83 0.11 16.45
C SER A 21 13.72 -0.74 17.36
N ILE A 22 13.66 -2.07 17.25
CA ILE A 22 14.44 -3.02 18.04
C ILE A 22 15.69 -3.47 17.26
N VAL A 23 15.54 -3.84 15.99
CA VAL A 23 16.62 -4.47 15.19
C VAL A 23 17.26 -3.54 14.15
N GLY A 24 16.72 -2.34 13.96
CA GLY A 24 17.06 -1.41 12.87
C GLY A 24 16.38 -1.77 11.55
N GLU A 25 16.17 -0.79 10.66
CA GLU A 25 15.58 -1.03 9.34
C GLU A 25 16.43 -1.93 8.44
N GLU A 26 17.76 -1.88 8.61
CA GLU A 26 18.74 -2.75 7.94
C GLU A 26 18.47 -4.24 8.23
N GLY A 27 17.91 -4.54 9.41
CA GLY A 27 17.57 -5.89 9.85
C GLY A 27 16.28 -6.45 9.25
N LEU A 28 15.53 -5.64 8.49
CA LEU A 28 14.30 -6.07 7.83
C LEU A 28 14.56 -6.68 6.44
N SER A 29 13.72 -7.65 6.06
CA SER A 29 13.69 -8.14 4.68
C SER A 29 13.31 -7.02 3.72
N GLU A 30 13.64 -7.18 2.43
CA GLU A 30 13.24 -6.20 1.41
C GLU A 30 11.72 -6.01 1.34
N ALA A 31 10.97 -7.11 1.48
CA ALA A 31 9.51 -7.09 1.52
C ALA A 31 8.97 -6.33 2.73
N ASP A 32 9.56 -6.53 3.91
CA ASP A 32 9.18 -5.81 5.12
C ASP A 32 9.52 -4.32 5.02
N ARG A 33 10.66 -3.97 4.43
CA ARG A 33 11.01 -2.56 4.15
C ARG A 33 10.03 -1.91 3.19
N LEU A 34 9.47 -2.65 2.22
CA LEU A 34 8.40 -2.14 1.35
C LEU A 34 7.12 -1.86 2.14
N LEU A 35 6.71 -2.75 3.04
CA LEU A 35 5.53 -2.54 3.91
C LEU A 35 5.73 -1.40 4.90
N LEU A 36 6.93 -1.27 5.47
CA LEU A 36 7.30 -0.16 6.34
C LEU A 36 7.15 1.18 5.61
N ARG A 37 7.78 1.31 4.43
CA ARG A 37 7.64 2.49 3.57
C ARG A 37 6.20 2.72 3.11
N PHE A 38 5.44 1.66 2.88
CA PHE A 38 4.02 1.81 2.53
C PHE A 38 3.25 2.48 3.66
N ALA A 39 3.46 2.09 4.92
CA ALA A 39 2.77 2.72 6.04
C ALA A 39 3.09 4.22 6.17
N ASP A 40 4.35 4.61 5.97
CA ASP A 40 4.75 6.03 5.97
C ASP A 40 4.07 6.81 4.84
N ASN A 41 4.11 6.26 3.62
CA ASN A 41 3.46 6.87 2.47
C ASN A 41 1.92 6.92 2.61
N PHE A 42 1.33 5.94 3.29
CA PHE A 42 -0.11 5.90 3.55
C PHE A 42 -0.53 7.06 4.45
N GLU A 43 0.19 7.28 5.55
CA GLU A 43 -0.08 8.38 6.47
C GLU A 43 0.16 9.73 5.79
N MET A 44 1.31 9.90 5.11
CA MET A 44 1.71 11.16 4.51
C MET A 44 0.95 11.52 3.24
N GLY A 45 0.61 10.55 2.40
CA GLY A 45 0.06 10.78 1.06
C GLY A 45 -1.41 10.39 0.91
N TYR A 46 -1.88 9.36 1.61
CA TYR A 46 -3.26 8.89 1.49
C TYR A 46 -4.19 9.55 2.51
N ILE A 47 -3.77 9.57 3.78
CA ILE A 47 -4.55 10.13 4.89
C ILE A 47 -4.37 11.65 4.98
N ASN A 48 -3.14 12.14 4.96
CA ASN A 48 -2.86 13.56 5.06
C ASN A 48 -3.07 14.27 3.70
N GLN A 49 -4.32 14.67 3.42
CA GLN A 49 -4.66 15.35 2.16
C GLN A 49 -4.36 16.86 2.19
N GLY A 50 -3.95 17.41 3.35
CA GLY A 50 -3.83 18.85 3.55
C GLY A 50 -5.13 19.57 3.21
N ASP A 51 -5.04 20.64 2.43
CA ASP A 51 -6.19 21.43 1.93
C ASP A 51 -6.80 20.86 0.62
N THR A 52 -6.35 19.68 0.17
CA THR A 52 -6.85 19.06 -1.06
C THR A 52 -8.12 18.27 -0.77
N THR A 53 -9.17 18.51 -1.54
CA THR A 53 -10.38 17.69 -1.51
C THR A 53 -10.31 16.62 -2.59
N ARG A 54 -10.43 15.34 -2.20
CA ARG A 54 -10.56 14.24 -3.14
C ARG A 54 -11.99 13.73 -3.20
N ASN A 55 -12.49 13.47 -4.39
CA ASN A 55 -13.65 12.64 -4.58
C ASN A 55 -13.31 11.15 -4.37
N ILE A 56 -14.33 10.30 -4.39
CA ILE A 56 -14.16 8.87 -4.14
C ILE A 56 -13.28 8.20 -5.21
N THR A 57 -13.41 8.58 -6.48
CA THR A 57 -12.62 8.00 -7.57
C THR A 57 -11.15 8.36 -7.42
N GLU A 58 -10.83 9.62 -7.13
CA GLU A 58 -9.45 10.07 -6.88
C GLU A 58 -8.82 9.35 -5.67
N SER A 59 -9.62 9.07 -4.65
CA SER A 59 -9.17 8.29 -3.49
C SER A 59 -8.89 6.83 -3.86
N LEU A 60 -9.73 6.22 -4.69
CA LEU A 60 -9.51 4.86 -5.18
C LEU A 60 -8.28 4.76 -6.08
N ASP A 61 -8.08 5.74 -6.98
CA ASP A 61 -6.90 5.80 -7.86
C ASP A 61 -5.61 5.94 -7.04
N CYS A 62 -5.60 6.85 -6.05
CA CYS A 62 -4.48 6.99 -5.12
C CYS A 62 -4.20 5.68 -4.37
N GLY A 63 -5.25 4.95 -3.96
CA GLY A 63 -5.12 3.66 -3.30
C GLY A 63 -4.45 2.61 -4.19
N TRP A 64 -4.84 2.53 -5.47
CA TRP A 64 -4.20 1.63 -6.42
C TRP A 64 -2.76 2.01 -6.72
N ASP A 65 -2.47 3.31 -6.89
CA ASP A 65 -1.12 3.83 -7.12
C ASP A 65 -0.15 3.43 -6.00
N MET A 66 -0.62 3.45 -4.75
CA MET A 66 0.16 2.99 -3.61
C MET A 66 0.51 1.50 -3.65
N LEU A 67 -0.41 0.68 -4.17
CA LEU A 67 -0.24 -0.76 -4.25
C LEU A 67 0.69 -1.19 -5.41
N ARG A 68 0.90 -0.37 -6.44
CA ARG A 68 1.74 -0.69 -7.62
C ARG A 68 3.20 -1.06 -7.33
N ARG A 69 3.69 -0.77 -6.12
CA ARG A 69 5.06 -1.10 -5.70
C ARG A 69 5.21 -2.54 -5.24
N PHE A 70 4.11 -3.28 -5.08
CA PHE A 70 4.11 -4.64 -4.58
C PHE A 70 3.91 -5.66 -5.72
N PRO A 71 4.59 -6.81 -5.69
CA PRO A 71 4.28 -7.88 -6.63
C PRO A 71 2.88 -8.43 -6.41
N GLU A 72 2.26 -8.95 -7.48
CA GLU A 72 0.86 -9.40 -7.46
C GLU A 72 0.58 -10.51 -6.43
N ASP A 73 1.59 -11.34 -6.15
CA ASP A 73 1.53 -12.42 -5.16
C ASP A 73 1.31 -11.92 -3.72
N ARG A 74 1.48 -10.62 -3.45
CA ARG A 74 1.26 -10.01 -2.13
C ARG A 74 -0.19 -9.62 -1.88
N PHE A 75 -1.06 -9.63 -2.88
CA PHE A 75 -2.46 -9.26 -2.72
C PHE A 75 -3.30 -10.48 -2.32
N SER A 76 -3.62 -10.58 -1.04
CA SER A 76 -4.45 -11.66 -0.48
C SER A 76 -5.91 -11.26 -0.23
N ARG A 77 -6.24 -9.97 -0.36
CA ARG A 77 -7.57 -9.40 -0.07
C ARG A 77 -8.29 -8.86 -1.30
N VAL A 78 -7.68 -8.98 -2.47
CA VAL A 78 -8.24 -8.53 -3.75
C VAL A 78 -8.40 -9.74 -4.64
N ARG A 79 -9.60 -9.98 -5.18
CA ARG A 79 -9.79 -11.07 -6.14
C ARG A 79 -9.06 -10.80 -7.46
N PRO A 80 -8.58 -11.85 -8.16
CA PRO A 80 -7.83 -11.70 -9.42
C PRO A 80 -8.55 -10.85 -10.48
N GLU A 81 -9.88 -10.93 -10.58
CA GLU A 81 -10.63 -10.18 -11.61
C GLU A 81 -10.62 -8.67 -11.35
N ILE A 82 -10.63 -8.27 -10.07
CA ILE A 82 -10.46 -6.87 -9.68
C ILE A 82 -9.01 -6.45 -9.95
N MET A 83 -8.06 -7.37 -9.75
CA MET A 83 -6.66 -7.09 -9.95
C MET A 83 -6.34 -6.82 -11.42
N GLU A 84 -6.81 -7.68 -12.31
CA GLU A 84 -6.69 -7.51 -13.76
C GLU A 84 -7.30 -6.18 -14.24
N LYS A 85 -8.46 -5.80 -13.70
CA LYS A 85 -9.16 -4.59 -14.14
C LYS A 85 -8.51 -3.28 -13.69
N TYR A 86 -7.99 -3.22 -12.46
CA TYR A 86 -7.55 -1.95 -11.85
C TYR A 86 -6.05 -1.83 -11.63
N TYR A 87 -5.31 -2.93 -11.73
CA TYR A 87 -3.86 -2.96 -11.51
C TYR A 87 -3.08 -3.30 -12.77
N ALA A 88 -3.54 -4.27 -13.57
CA ALA A 88 -2.91 -4.60 -14.85
C ALA A 88 -3.18 -3.55 -15.95
N GLY A 89 -4.21 -2.71 -15.79
CA GLY A 89 -4.66 -1.73 -16.79
C GLY A 89 -3.76 -0.50 -17.02
N THR A 90 -2.77 -0.24 -16.16
CA THR A 90 -1.87 0.92 -16.28
C THR A 90 -0.43 0.54 -16.64
N ASN A 91 -0.18 -0.73 -16.91
CA ASN A 91 1.14 -1.25 -17.30
C ASN A 91 1.06 -2.02 -18.62
N LYS A 92 0.32 -1.47 -19.59
CA LYS A 92 0.53 -1.82 -20.99
C LYS A 92 1.62 -0.86 -21.53
N PRO A 93 2.76 -1.37 -22.02
CA PRO A 93 3.75 -0.53 -22.69
C PRO A 93 3.16 0.17 -23.92
#